data_AF-A0A016VQ03-F1
#
_entry.id   AF-A0A016VQ03-F1
#
_cell.length_a   1.000
_cell.length_b   1.000
_cell.length_c   1.000
_cell.angle_alpha   90.00
_cell.angle_beta   90.00
_cell.angle_gamma   90.00
#
_symmetry.space_group_name_H-M   'P 1'
#
loop_
_entity.id
_entity.type
_entity.pdbx_description
1 polymer ?
#
loop_
_entity_poly.entity_id
_entity_poly.type
_entity_poly.pdbx_seq_one_letter_code
_entity_poly.pdbx_strand_id
1 'polypeptide(L)'
;MLSRSEGHLCIGGKNPPHDLFQRIVEGKFQFANRSRIRVTVLNKKQEAKNDCILALNEVFVGEDEAAKVSTYSISIDDQPMVKQKSSGLIVTTGTGSTSWYVIFLGVQRYTWKGPATELYEWSIQPNSKSQNQYYGMNRVEEQSVSAILEAMQSMGIEVKANVRGLAEEIAKKMNDKIAFEPDHPNFAYSIREPIFNATFKRTSVRGFARRIRLKSKCSKGFLVLDGATKIPFNSGTEVLLEIFEADALRTIKL
;
A
#
# COMPACT_ATOMS: atom_id res chain seq x y z
N MET A 1 21.94 23.02 -3.70
CA MET A 1 20.47 23.23 -3.59
C MET A 1 19.86 21.88 -3.26
N LEU A 2 19.35 21.68 -2.03
CA LEU A 2 18.85 20.38 -1.57
C LEU A 2 17.58 20.01 -2.35
N SER A 3 17.62 18.96 -3.17
CA SER A 3 16.45 18.43 -3.86
C SER A 3 15.49 17.81 -2.83
N ARG A 4 14.51 18.58 -2.37
CA ARG A 4 13.43 18.04 -1.53
C ARG A 4 12.44 17.26 -2.41
N SER A 5 12.01 16.10 -1.94
CA SER A 5 10.92 15.33 -2.54
C SER A 5 9.59 16.07 -2.35
N GLU A 6 8.69 15.96 -3.33
CA GLU A 6 7.33 16.53 -3.25
C GLU A 6 6.38 15.49 -2.68
N GLY A 7 5.65 15.83 -1.63
CA GLY A 7 4.58 14.99 -1.12
C GLY A 7 3.31 15.17 -1.95
N HIS A 8 2.63 14.06 -2.28
CA HIS A 8 1.38 14.07 -3.05
C HIS A 8 0.22 14.81 -2.34
N LEU A 9 0.38 15.11 -1.04
CA LEU A 9 -0.60 15.82 -0.21
C LEU A 9 -0.20 17.27 0.10
N CYS A 10 0.89 17.78 -0.47
CA CYS A 10 1.36 19.15 -0.24
C CYS A 10 0.50 20.16 -1.01
N ILE A 11 -0.26 20.99 -0.29
CA ILE A 11 -1.02 22.10 -0.87
C ILE A 11 -0.04 23.09 -1.53
N GLY A 12 -0.19 23.30 -2.84
CA GLY A 12 0.69 24.17 -3.65
C GLY A 12 1.98 23.52 -4.16
N GLY A 13 2.24 22.25 -3.82
CA GLY A 13 3.41 21.53 -4.35
C GLY A 13 4.75 22.13 -3.97
N LYS A 14 5.80 21.88 -4.76
CA LYS A 14 7.16 22.43 -4.53
C LYS A 14 7.24 23.95 -4.67
N ASN A 15 6.42 24.52 -5.55
CA ASN A 15 6.40 25.95 -5.86
C ASN A 15 4.98 26.46 -5.68
N PRO A 16 4.53 26.67 -4.43
CA PRO A 16 3.19 27.17 -4.17
C PRO A 16 3.00 28.53 -4.84
N PRO A 17 1.81 28.79 -5.43
CA PRO A 17 1.49 30.11 -5.96
C PRO A 17 1.71 31.17 -4.89
N HIS A 18 2.26 32.35 -5.26
CA HIS A 18 2.50 33.44 -4.31
C HIS A 18 1.21 33.93 -3.63
N ASP A 19 0.07 33.77 -4.30
CA ASP A 19 -1.27 34.09 -3.81
C ASP A 19 -1.94 32.92 -3.06
N LEU A 20 -1.24 31.82 -2.77
CA LEU A 20 -1.77 30.64 -2.09
C LEU A 20 -2.50 31.01 -0.78
N PHE A 21 -1.85 31.77 0.09
CA PHE A 21 -2.44 32.18 1.36
C PHE A 21 -3.66 33.07 1.14
N GLN A 22 -3.60 33.98 0.16
CA GLN A 22 -4.74 34.83 -0.20
C GLN A 22 -5.92 33.98 -0.67
N ARG A 23 -5.71 32.97 -1.53
CA ARG A 23 -6.77 32.04 -1.95
C ARG A 23 -7.39 31.30 -0.78
N ILE A 24 -6.59 30.83 0.16
CA ILE A 24 -7.09 30.14 1.36
C ILE A 24 -7.93 31.10 2.22
N VAL A 25 -7.43 32.31 2.49
CA VAL A 25 -8.12 33.33 3.30
C VAL A 25 -9.41 33.80 2.63
N GLU A 26 -9.41 33.99 1.32
CA GLU A 26 -10.58 34.39 0.53
C GLU A 26 -11.58 33.24 0.29
N GLY A 27 -11.31 32.03 0.79
CA GLY A 27 -12.17 30.87 0.59
C GLY A 27 -12.17 30.33 -0.85
N LYS A 28 -11.19 30.72 -1.66
CA LYS A 28 -11.00 30.26 -3.05
C LYS A 28 -10.33 28.88 -3.09
N PHE A 29 -11.02 27.90 -2.56
CA PHE A 29 -10.58 26.51 -2.55
C PHE A 29 -11.77 25.55 -2.55
N GLN A 30 -11.50 24.28 -2.86
CA GLN A 30 -12.48 23.21 -2.79
C GLN A 30 -12.14 22.25 -1.65
N PHE A 31 -13.17 21.74 -0.99
CA PHE A 31 -12.98 20.65 -0.03
C PHE A 31 -12.90 19.31 -0.77
N ALA A 32 -12.03 18.44 -0.30
CA ALA A 32 -11.94 17.06 -0.75
C ALA A 32 -11.89 16.13 0.46
N ASN A 33 -12.72 15.10 0.45
CA ASN A 33 -12.70 14.07 1.47
C ASN A 33 -11.63 13.02 1.14
N ARG A 34 -11.04 12.44 2.17
CA ARG A 34 -10.10 11.33 2.06
C ARG A 34 -10.50 10.24 3.02
N SER A 35 -10.85 9.08 2.49
CA SER A 35 -11.26 7.95 3.31
C SER A 35 -10.08 7.47 4.18
N ARG A 36 -10.39 6.97 5.38
CA ARG A 36 -9.41 6.41 6.33
C ARG A 36 -9.84 5.00 6.73
N ILE A 37 -8.85 4.13 6.97
CA ILE A 37 -9.09 2.76 7.45
C ILE A 37 -9.20 2.80 8.97
N ARG A 38 -10.35 2.41 9.50
CA ARG A 38 -10.56 2.19 10.93
C ARG A 38 -10.08 0.81 11.33
N VAL A 39 -9.26 0.76 12.37
CA VAL A 39 -8.69 -0.48 12.93
C VAL A 39 -9.23 -0.68 14.33
N THR A 40 -9.97 -1.77 14.53
CA THR A 40 -10.56 -2.16 15.83
C THR A 40 -10.00 -3.50 16.29
N VAL A 41 -9.41 -3.56 17.48
CA VAL A 41 -8.93 -4.81 18.09
C VAL A 41 -10.02 -5.38 19.00
N LEU A 42 -10.59 -6.53 18.64
CA LEU A 42 -11.82 -7.06 19.26
C LEU A 42 -11.58 -7.72 20.64
N ASN A 43 -10.38 -8.25 20.89
CA ASN A 43 -10.11 -9.11 22.06
C ASN A 43 -9.30 -8.43 23.19
N LYS A 44 -9.14 -7.09 23.19
CA LYS A 44 -8.51 -6.37 24.31
C LYS A 44 -9.57 -6.10 25.39
N LYS A 45 -9.24 -6.34 26.67
CA LYS A 45 -10.04 -5.82 27.80
C LYS A 45 -10.19 -4.31 27.61
N GLN A 46 -11.44 -3.82 27.66
CA GLN A 46 -11.77 -2.40 27.59
C GLN A 46 -11.21 -1.67 28.81
N GLU A 47 -9.91 -1.41 28.83
CA GLU A 47 -9.30 -0.47 29.75
C GLU A 47 -9.04 0.83 29.00
N ALA A 48 -9.80 1.85 29.39
CA ALA A 48 -9.68 3.27 29.06
C ALA A 48 -9.73 3.67 27.57
N LYS A 49 -10.86 4.27 27.19
CA LYS A 49 -11.14 5.08 25.99
C LYS A 49 -11.07 4.31 24.66
N ASN A 50 -12.16 4.40 23.90
CA ASN A 50 -12.24 4.02 22.49
C ASN A 50 -11.20 4.79 21.67
N ASP A 51 -9.95 4.34 21.67
CA ASP A 51 -8.95 4.83 20.71
C ASP A 51 -9.36 4.28 19.35
N CYS A 52 -10.12 5.09 18.61
CA CYS A 52 -10.40 4.88 17.21
C CYS A 52 -9.07 5.02 16.46
N ILE A 53 -8.43 3.88 16.17
CA ILE A 53 -7.16 3.88 15.45
C ILE A 53 -7.47 4.00 13.96
N LEU A 54 -6.99 5.08 13.33
CA LEU A 54 -7.26 5.40 11.93
C LEU A 54 -5.95 5.46 11.16
N ALA A 55 -5.91 4.83 9.98
CA ALA A 55 -4.82 4.94 9.01
C ALA A 55 -5.30 5.72 7.78
N LEU A 56 -4.48 6.67 7.29
CA LEU A 56 -4.79 7.46 6.12
C LEU A 56 -4.46 6.74 4.82
N ASN A 57 -3.32 6.06 4.76
CA ASN A 57 -2.77 5.50 3.53
C ASN A 57 -2.90 3.97 3.50
N GLU A 58 -2.32 3.28 4.48
CA GLU A 58 -2.30 1.82 4.49
C GLU A 58 -2.19 1.18 5.87
N VAL A 59 -2.60 -0.09 5.91
CA VAL A 59 -2.39 -1.02 7.01
C VAL A 59 -1.69 -2.25 6.44
N PHE A 60 -0.45 -2.50 6.86
CA PHE A 60 0.25 -3.76 6.64
C PHE A 60 -0.01 -4.71 7.80
N VAL A 61 -0.23 -5.99 7.51
CA VAL A 61 -0.37 -7.07 8.50
C VAL A 61 0.62 -8.16 8.17
N GLY A 62 1.49 -8.50 9.13
CA GLY A 62 2.52 -9.50 8.91
C GLY A 62 3.23 -9.97 10.18
N GLU A 63 4.12 -10.95 10.02
CA GLU A 63 5.11 -11.34 11.04
C GLU A 63 6.23 -10.29 11.06
N ASP A 64 6.86 -10.12 12.22
CA ASP A 64 8.00 -9.20 12.41
C ASP A 64 9.30 -9.75 11.77
N GLU A 65 9.46 -11.07 11.76
CA GLU A 65 10.65 -11.74 11.24
C GLU A 65 10.48 -12.12 9.76
N ALA A 66 11.44 -11.72 8.92
CA ALA A 66 11.42 -11.99 7.48
C ALA A 66 11.45 -13.49 7.11
N ALA A 67 11.98 -14.33 8.00
CA ALA A 67 12.03 -15.78 7.80
C ALA A 67 10.69 -16.48 8.13
N LYS A 68 9.75 -15.76 8.75
CA LYS A 68 8.44 -16.31 9.14
C LYS A 68 7.37 -15.88 8.17
N VAL A 69 6.41 -16.77 8.00
CA VAL A 69 5.23 -16.59 7.16
C VAL A 69 4.03 -16.31 8.04
N SER A 70 3.28 -15.28 7.69
CA SER A 70 2.08 -14.90 8.43
C SER A 70 0.99 -15.93 8.20
N THR A 71 0.41 -16.41 9.29
CA THR A 71 -0.75 -17.30 9.26
C THR A 71 -1.91 -16.63 9.98
N TYR A 72 -3.05 -16.53 9.32
CA TYR A 72 -4.24 -15.89 9.87
C TYR A 72 -5.49 -16.46 9.20
N SER A 73 -6.65 -16.24 9.81
CA SER A 73 -7.92 -16.40 9.10
C SER A 73 -8.41 -15.02 8.66
N ILE A 74 -8.94 -14.93 7.45
CA ILE A 74 -9.43 -13.69 6.85
C ILE A 74 -10.88 -13.87 6.40
N SER A 75 -11.72 -12.87 6.67
CA SER A 75 -13.06 -12.70 6.10
C SER A 75 -13.10 -11.33 5.45
N ILE A 76 -13.61 -11.27 4.22
CA ILE A 76 -13.72 -10.07 3.41
C ILE A 76 -15.21 -9.83 3.17
N ASP A 77 -15.71 -8.63 3.48
CA ASP A 77 -17.12 -8.25 3.33
C ASP A 77 -18.09 -9.31 3.84
N ASP A 78 -17.84 -9.75 5.08
CA ASP A 78 -18.64 -10.73 5.84
C ASP A 78 -18.77 -12.12 5.17
N GLN A 79 -17.95 -12.41 4.17
CA GLN A 79 -17.80 -13.76 3.64
C GLN A 79 -17.22 -14.71 4.71
N PRO A 80 -17.45 -16.03 4.59
CA PRO A 80 -16.93 -17.01 5.55
C PRO A 80 -15.41 -16.87 5.75
N MET A 81 -14.95 -17.00 7.00
CA MET A 81 -13.52 -16.93 7.29
C MET A 81 -12.78 -18.10 6.63
N VAL A 82 -11.73 -17.76 5.87
CA VAL A 82 -10.84 -18.72 5.23
C VAL A 82 -9.44 -18.62 5.84
N LYS A 83 -8.75 -19.75 5.92
CA LYS A 83 -7.36 -19.80 6.38
C LYS A 83 -6.45 -19.24 5.28
N GLN A 84 -5.55 -18.35 5.66
CA GLN A 84 -4.57 -17.74 4.77
C GLN A 84 -3.16 -17.92 5.34
N LYS A 85 -2.22 -18.16 4.44
CA LYS A 85 -0.78 -18.17 4.71
C LYS A 85 -0.07 -17.37 3.62
N SER A 86 0.77 -16.42 4.00
CA SER A 86 1.35 -15.43 3.09
C SER A 86 2.51 -14.69 3.74
N SER A 87 3.25 -13.91 2.96
CA SER A 87 4.25 -12.95 3.47
C SER A 87 3.61 -11.71 4.13
N GLY A 88 2.29 -11.52 3.96
CA GLY A 88 1.51 -10.50 4.64
C GLY A 88 0.25 -10.11 3.89
N LEU A 89 -0.49 -9.16 4.45
CA LEU A 89 -1.65 -8.50 3.86
C LEU A 89 -1.39 -6.98 3.87
N ILE A 90 -1.70 -6.31 2.75
CA ILE A 90 -1.76 -4.84 2.70
C ILE A 90 -3.18 -4.42 2.39
N VAL A 91 -3.66 -3.43 3.12
CA VAL A 91 -4.93 -2.73 2.87
C VAL A 91 -4.63 -1.26 2.66
N THR A 92 -5.12 -0.64 1.59
CA THR A 92 -4.80 0.75 1.22
C THR A 92 -6.04 1.56 0.86
N THR A 93 -6.04 2.86 1.18
CA THR A 93 -7.03 3.82 0.72
C THR A 93 -6.67 4.39 -0.66
N GLY A 94 -7.58 5.14 -1.28
CA GLY A 94 -7.26 5.84 -2.53
C GLY A 94 -6.14 6.87 -2.35
N THR A 95 -6.07 7.50 -1.18
CA THR A 95 -4.94 8.37 -0.82
C THR A 95 -3.63 7.57 -0.78
N GLY A 96 -3.65 6.39 -0.15
CA GLY A 96 -2.50 5.49 -0.09
C GLY A 96 -2.10 4.88 -1.43
N SER A 97 -3.02 4.77 -2.39
CA SER A 97 -2.78 4.21 -3.72
C SER A 97 -1.74 4.99 -4.53
N THR A 98 -1.62 6.29 -4.26
CA THR A 98 -0.60 7.21 -4.82
C THR A 98 0.66 7.33 -3.95
N SER A 99 0.68 6.64 -2.80
CA SER A 99 1.70 6.68 -1.77
C SER A 99 2.42 5.31 -1.67
N TRP A 100 2.65 4.78 -0.47
CA TRP A 100 3.34 3.52 -0.18
C TRP A 100 2.73 2.26 -0.83
N TYR A 101 1.50 2.29 -1.37
CA TYR A 101 1.00 1.22 -2.25
C TYR A 101 1.92 0.99 -3.47
N VAL A 102 2.71 2.01 -3.82
CA VAL A 102 3.73 1.99 -4.86
C VAL A 102 5.16 1.73 -4.33
N ILE A 103 5.38 1.42 -3.04
CA ILE A 103 6.73 1.07 -2.53
C ILE A 103 6.64 0.06 -1.39
N PHE A 104 6.99 -1.22 -1.63
CA PHE A 104 7.59 -2.00 -0.57
C PHE A 104 8.52 -3.12 -1.06
N LEU A 105 9.76 -2.75 -1.34
CA LEU A 105 10.97 -3.52 -0.99
C LEU A 105 12.09 -2.50 -0.72
N GLY A 106 12.47 -2.27 0.54
CA GLY A 106 13.66 -1.43 0.81
C GLY A 106 13.87 -0.80 2.19
N VAL A 107 13.03 -1.04 3.22
CA VAL A 107 13.34 -0.56 4.58
C VAL A 107 13.24 -1.69 5.60
N GLN A 108 14.20 -2.61 5.53
CA GLN A 108 14.76 -3.20 6.75
C GLN A 108 15.54 -2.08 7.44
N ARG A 109 14.92 -1.34 8.36
CA ARG A 109 15.67 -0.42 9.23
C ARG A 109 16.41 -1.27 10.26
N TYR A 110 17.49 -1.93 9.86
CA TYR A 110 18.47 -2.44 10.80
C TYR A 110 19.11 -1.22 11.47
N THR A 111 18.74 -0.96 12.72
CA THR A 111 19.57 -0.13 13.59
C THR A 111 20.84 -0.93 13.89
N TRP A 112 21.84 -0.80 13.03
CA TRP A 112 23.19 -1.26 13.34
C TRP A 112 23.87 -0.14 14.13
N LYS A 113 24.13 -0.38 15.42
CA LYS A 113 25.04 0.45 16.22
C LYS A 113 26.44 -0.15 16.09
N GLY A 114 27.25 0.40 15.21
CA GLY A 114 28.69 0.15 15.19
C GLY A 114 29.47 1.43 14.96
N PRO A 115 30.80 1.38 15.17
CA PRO A 115 31.60 2.57 15.37
C PRO A 115 31.72 3.39 14.08
N ALA A 116 31.57 4.70 14.25
CA ALA A 116 31.77 5.68 13.21
C ALA A 116 33.23 5.66 12.77
N THR A 117 33.51 5.31 11.51
CA THR A 117 34.68 5.78 10.75
C THR A 117 34.53 5.33 9.30
N GLU A 118 34.74 6.29 8.39
CA GLU A 118 34.84 6.18 6.92
C GLU A 118 33.52 6.26 6.11
N LEU A 119 33.23 7.50 5.68
CA LEU A 119 32.22 7.86 4.68
C LEU A 119 32.85 7.74 3.29
N TYR A 120 32.42 6.77 2.48
CA TYR A 120 32.59 6.83 1.03
C TYR A 120 31.32 7.39 0.39
N GLU A 121 31.42 8.59 -0.20
CA GLU A 121 30.36 9.20 -1.00
C GLU A 121 30.27 8.52 -2.37
N TRP A 122 29.15 7.83 -2.65
CA TRP A 122 28.77 7.48 -4.02
C TRP A 122 27.91 8.61 -4.60
N SER A 123 28.50 9.41 -5.48
CA SER A 123 27.78 10.44 -6.25
C SER A 123 27.13 9.80 -7.48
N ILE A 124 25.81 9.61 -7.43
CA ILE A 124 25.02 9.29 -8.63
C ILE A 124 24.79 10.60 -9.38
N GLN A 125 25.38 10.75 -10.56
CA GLN A 125 25.06 11.87 -11.45
C GLN A 125 23.62 11.76 -11.96
N PRO A 126 22.78 12.81 -11.82
CA PRO A 126 21.40 12.76 -12.28
C PRO A 126 21.35 13.00 -13.79
N ASN A 127 21.33 11.92 -14.57
CA ASN A 127 21.02 12.03 -15.98
C ASN A 127 19.50 12.21 -16.17
N SER A 128 19.15 13.40 -16.65
CA SER A 128 17.90 13.87 -17.27
C SER A 128 16.64 12.98 -17.21
N LYS A 129 15.59 13.53 -16.57
CA LYS A 129 14.16 13.20 -16.75
C LYS A 129 13.66 11.83 -16.25
N SER A 130 14.19 11.31 -15.14
CA SER A 130 13.51 10.22 -14.43
C SER A 130 12.33 10.76 -13.62
N GLN A 131 11.12 10.68 -14.19
CA GLN A 131 9.90 10.69 -13.38
C GLN A 131 10.03 9.59 -12.32
N ASN A 132 9.83 9.94 -11.05
CA ASN A 132 10.03 9.07 -9.88
C ASN A 132 9.52 7.63 -10.13
N GLN A 133 10.45 6.69 -10.33
CA GLN A 133 10.15 5.26 -10.41
C GLN A 133 9.92 4.71 -9.00
N TYR A 134 8.67 4.66 -8.59
CA TYR A 134 8.26 3.97 -7.36
C TYR A 134 7.94 2.49 -7.68
N TYR A 135 8.54 1.56 -6.93
CA TYR A 135 8.43 0.10 -7.08
C TYR A 135 7.25 -0.47 -6.28
N GLY A 136 6.05 -0.44 -6.87
CA GLY A 136 4.82 -0.89 -6.23
C GLY A 136 4.62 -2.39 -6.31
N MET A 137 4.14 -3.02 -5.23
CA MET A 137 3.88 -4.46 -5.21
C MET A 137 2.81 -4.92 -6.23
N ASN A 138 1.97 -4.00 -6.68
CA ASN A 138 0.96 -4.28 -7.71
C ASN A 138 1.36 -3.73 -9.09
N ARG A 139 2.55 -3.12 -9.19
CA ARG A 139 3.08 -2.60 -10.44
C ARG A 139 3.56 -3.74 -11.31
N VAL A 140 3.15 -3.72 -12.57
CA VAL A 140 3.63 -4.65 -13.59
C VAL A 140 4.77 -3.98 -14.34
N GLU A 141 5.94 -4.62 -14.35
CA GLU A 141 7.10 -4.16 -15.10
C GLU A 141 7.01 -4.59 -16.56
N GLU A 142 7.55 -3.76 -17.45
CA GLU A 142 7.66 -4.05 -18.88
C GLU A 142 8.29 -5.43 -19.12
N GLN A 143 9.37 -5.76 -18.42
CA GLN A 143 10.06 -7.06 -18.56
C GLN A 143 9.15 -8.25 -18.26
N SER A 144 8.27 -8.14 -17.25
CA SER A 144 7.32 -9.20 -16.93
C SER A 144 6.28 -9.38 -18.04
N VAL A 145 5.84 -8.29 -18.66
CA VAL A 145 4.92 -8.34 -19.80
C VAL A 145 5.62 -8.89 -21.05
N SER A 146 6.85 -8.46 -21.32
CA SER A 146 7.66 -8.96 -22.44
C SER A 146 7.83 -10.47 -22.35
N ALA A 147 8.18 -11.02 -21.19
CA ALA A 147 8.30 -12.46 -20.99
C ALA A 147 6.99 -13.22 -21.28
N ILE A 148 5.83 -12.64 -20.93
CA ILE A 148 4.52 -13.20 -21.26
C ILE A 148 4.28 -13.17 -22.78
N LEU A 149 4.58 -12.05 -23.44
CA LEU A 149 4.40 -11.90 -24.89
C LEU A 149 5.32 -12.85 -25.67
N GLU A 150 6.56 -13.04 -25.23
CA GLU A 150 7.50 -14.01 -25.81
C GLU A 150 7.01 -15.45 -25.62
N ALA A 151 6.45 -15.78 -24.45
CA ALA A 151 5.82 -17.09 -24.22
C ALA A 151 4.59 -17.30 -25.11
N MET A 152 3.78 -16.27 -25.37
CA MET A 152 2.66 -16.35 -26.31
C MET A 152 3.14 -16.62 -27.74
N GLN A 153 4.21 -15.96 -28.17
CA GLN A 153 4.82 -16.20 -29.49
C GLN A 153 5.34 -17.63 -29.62
N SER A 154 5.96 -18.20 -28.58
CA SER A 154 6.44 -19.59 -28.61
C SER A 154 5.29 -20.61 -28.68
N MET A 155 4.08 -20.22 -28.25
CA MET A 155 2.85 -20.99 -28.41
C MET A 155 2.17 -20.81 -29.79
N GLY A 156 2.78 -20.05 -30.71
CA GLY A 156 2.24 -19.80 -32.05
C GLY A 156 1.13 -18.73 -32.09
N ILE A 157 0.98 -17.93 -31.03
CA ILE A 157 0.05 -16.80 -31.02
C ILE A 157 0.72 -15.61 -31.71
N GLU A 158 0.13 -15.14 -32.81
CA GLU A 158 0.67 -14.02 -33.58
C GLU A 158 0.53 -12.69 -32.80
N VAL A 159 1.66 -12.11 -32.40
CA VAL A 159 1.73 -10.78 -31.79
C VAL A 159 2.17 -9.77 -32.87
N LYS A 160 1.21 -9.03 -33.43
CA LYS A 160 1.39 -8.16 -34.61
C LYS A 160 2.19 -6.87 -34.38
N ALA A 161 2.58 -6.58 -33.15
CA ALA A 161 3.27 -5.34 -32.76
C ALA A 161 4.71 -5.63 -32.30
N ASN A 162 5.54 -4.58 -32.27
CA ASN A 162 6.82 -4.62 -31.58
C ASN A 162 6.58 -5.03 -30.12
N VAL A 163 7.11 -6.20 -29.72
CA VAL A 163 6.93 -6.80 -28.38
C VAL A 163 7.25 -5.80 -27.28
N ARG A 164 8.33 -5.04 -27.44
CA ARG A 164 8.76 -4.05 -26.45
C ARG A 164 7.77 -2.90 -26.31
N GLY A 165 7.38 -2.29 -27.43
CA GLY A 165 6.40 -1.18 -27.41
C GLY A 165 5.03 -1.62 -26.89
N LEU A 166 4.60 -2.85 -27.22
CA LEU A 166 3.37 -3.41 -26.70
C LEU A 166 3.47 -3.73 -25.19
N ALA A 167 4.61 -4.26 -24.74
CA ALA A 167 4.86 -4.52 -23.32
C ALA A 167 4.84 -3.23 -22.50
N GLU A 168 5.48 -2.17 -23.00
CA GLU A 168 5.44 -0.82 -22.40
C GLU A 168 4.00 -0.30 -22.30
N GLU A 169 3.21 -0.39 -23.38
CA GLU A 169 1.82 0.08 -23.39
C GLU A 169 0.91 -0.74 -22.46
N ILE A 170 1.06 -2.06 -22.43
CA ILE A 170 0.31 -2.94 -21.54
C ILE A 170 0.68 -2.65 -20.07
N ALA A 171 1.98 -2.62 -19.75
CA ALA A 171 2.45 -2.30 -18.41
C ALA A 171 1.92 -0.93 -17.96
N LYS A 172 1.96 0.07 -18.83
CA LYS A 172 1.37 1.39 -18.57
C LYS A 172 -0.13 1.30 -18.29
N LYS A 173 -0.92 0.70 -19.20
CA LYS A 173 -2.38 0.55 -19.03
C LYS A 173 -2.78 -0.24 -17.78
N MET A 174 -1.96 -1.20 -17.36
CA MET A 174 -2.20 -1.94 -16.12
C MET A 174 -1.88 -1.08 -14.89
N ASN A 175 -0.76 -0.37 -14.93
CA ASN A 175 -0.31 0.46 -13.83
C ASN A 175 -1.18 1.71 -13.61
N ASP A 176 -1.76 2.27 -14.69
CA ASP A 176 -2.67 3.41 -14.61
C ASP A 176 -3.94 3.10 -13.78
N LYS A 177 -4.27 1.82 -13.58
CA LYS A 177 -5.44 1.37 -12.79
C LYS A 177 -5.11 1.09 -11.32
N ILE A 178 -3.85 1.23 -10.91
CA ILE A 178 -3.40 0.97 -9.53
C ILE A 178 -3.87 2.09 -8.61
N ALA A 179 -3.79 3.33 -9.09
CA ALA A 179 -4.29 4.49 -8.36
C ALA A 179 -5.81 4.56 -8.48
N PHE A 180 -6.47 4.94 -7.38
CA PHE A 180 -7.91 5.15 -7.34
C PHE A 180 -8.27 6.32 -6.41
N GLU A 181 -9.50 6.80 -6.52
CA GLU A 181 -9.90 8.09 -5.95
C GLU A 181 -9.75 8.16 -4.42
N PRO A 182 -9.24 9.28 -3.86
CA PRO A 182 -9.02 9.43 -2.42
C PRO A 182 -10.26 9.27 -1.53
N ASP A 183 -11.45 9.55 -2.07
CA ASP A 183 -12.76 9.44 -1.41
C ASP A 183 -13.48 8.12 -1.73
N HIS A 184 -12.80 7.17 -2.36
CA HIS A 184 -13.40 5.88 -2.73
C HIS A 184 -14.00 5.18 -1.50
N PRO A 185 -15.21 4.60 -1.61
CA PRO A 185 -15.95 4.04 -0.47
C PRO A 185 -15.40 2.69 0.02
N ASN A 186 -14.48 2.10 -0.74
CA ASN A 186 -13.80 0.84 -0.40
C ASN A 186 -12.29 1.05 -0.39
N PHE A 187 -11.59 0.28 0.44
CA PHE A 187 -10.14 0.15 0.34
C PHE A 187 -9.77 -0.99 -0.61
N ALA A 188 -8.58 -0.92 -1.20
CA ALA A 188 -7.99 -2.04 -1.93
C ALA A 188 -7.20 -2.92 -0.97
N TYR A 189 -7.22 -4.24 -1.17
CA TYR A 189 -6.40 -5.18 -0.41
C TYR A 189 -5.55 -6.05 -1.33
N SER A 190 -4.40 -6.50 -0.84
CA SER A 190 -3.49 -7.42 -1.53
C SER A 190 -2.80 -8.35 -0.54
N ILE A 191 -2.90 -9.66 -0.79
CA ILE A 191 -2.26 -10.75 -0.05
C ILE A 191 -0.96 -11.09 -0.77
N ARG A 192 0.17 -10.96 -0.07
CA ARG A 192 1.50 -11.14 -0.66
C ARG A 192 1.95 -12.58 -0.65
N GLU A 193 2.45 -13.07 -1.78
CA GLU A 193 3.09 -14.40 -1.89
C GLU A 193 2.26 -15.50 -1.17
N PRO A 194 0.97 -15.64 -1.54
CA PRO A 194 0.09 -16.59 -0.87
C PRO A 194 0.57 -18.02 -1.09
N ILE A 195 0.56 -18.80 -0.01
CA ILE A 195 0.89 -20.23 -0.03
C ILE A 195 -0.41 -21.01 -0.10
N PHE A 196 -0.61 -21.72 -1.22
CA PHE A 196 -1.79 -22.55 -1.44
C PHE A 196 -1.47 -24.04 -1.32
N ASN A 197 -2.33 -24.80 -0.64
CA ASN A 197 -2.27 -26.26 -0.55
C ASN A 197 -3.62 -26.84 -0.08
N ALA A 198 -3.68 -28.13 0.25
CA ALA A 198 -4.91 -28.78 0.73
C ALA A 198 -5.55 -28.10 1.96
N THR A 199 -4.75 -27.46 2.81
CA THR A 199 -5.22 -26.71 3.99
C THR A 199 -5.54 -25.25 3.67
N PHE A 200 -4.73 -24.60 2.84
CA PHE A 200 -4.88 -23.20 2.42
C PHE A 200 -5.41 -23.14 0.99
N LYS A 201 -6.74 -23.13 0.85
CA LYS A 201 -7.41 -23.12 -0.45
C LYS A 201 -7.09 -21.83 -1.22
N ARG A 202 -7.16 -21.90 -2.55
CA ARG A 202 -7.05 -20.71 -3.42
C ARG A 202 -8.19 -19.73 -3.13
N THR A 203 -7.81 -18.47 -2.98
CA THR A 203 -8.69 -17.34 -2.68
C THR A 203 -8.29 -16.15 -3.55
N SER A 204 -9.15 -15.15 -3.64
CA SER A 204 -8.81 -13.88 -4.29
C SER A 204 -7.72 -13.17 -3.49
N VAL A 205 -6.56 -13.01 -4.11
CA VAL A 205 -5.38 -12.42 -3.47
C VAL A 205 -5.38 -10.90 -3.51
N ARG A 206 -6.27 -10.30 -4.30
CA ARG A 206 -6.41 -8.86 -4.46
C ARG A 206 -7.86 -8.50 -4.75
N GLY A 207 -8.27 -7.30 -4.37
CA GLY A 207 -9.60 -6.79 -4.65
C GLY A 207 -9.90 -5.51 -3.89
N PHE A 208 -11.15 -5.08 -3.97
CA PHE A 208 -11.69 -4.02 -3.11
C PHE A 208 -12.56 -4.65 -2.04
N ALA A 209 -12.60 -4.01 -0.87
CA ALA A 209 -13.46 -4.40 0.22
C ALA A 209 -13.81 -3.18 1.09
N ARG A 210 -14.93 -3.28 1.81
CA ARG A 210 -15.34 -2.28 2.80
C ARG A 210 -15.00 -2.73 4.22
N ARG A 211 -14.90 -4.05 4.42
CA ARG A 211 -14.68 -4.69 5.72
C ARG A 211 -13.76 -5.90 5.58
N ILE A 212 -12.71 -5.97 6.38
CA ILE A 212 -11.87 -7.16 6.51
C ILE A 212 -11.73 -7.53 7.99
N ARG A 213 -12.13 -8.75 8.34
CA ARG A 213 -11.92 -9.33 9.68
C ARG A 213 -10.76 -10.31 9.63
N LEU A 214 -9.84 -10.16 10.57
CA LEU A 214 -8.64 -10.97 10.70
C LEU A 214 -8.59 -11.64 12.07
N LYS A 215 -8.17 -12.91 12.08
CA LYS A 215 -7.84 -13.65 13.30
C LYS A 215 -6.43 -14.21 13.19
N SER A 216 -5.54 -13.72 14.04
CA SER A 216 -4.13 -14.09 13.99
C SER A 216 -3.87 -15.51 14.45
N LYS A 217 -2.94 -16.17 13.75
CA LYS A 217 -2.20 -17.35 14.20
C LYS A 217 -0.68 -17.08 14.16
N CYS A 218 -0.27 -15.81 14.07
CA CYS A 218 1.13 -15.41 14.04
C CYS A 218 1.76 -15.56 15.43
N SER A 219 3.05 -15.85 15.46
CA SER A 219 3.82 -15.93 16.70
C SER A 219 4.15 -14.53 17.25
N LYS A 220 4.61 -13.63 16.38
CA LYS A 220 4.98 -12.25 16.69
C LYS A 220 4.52 -11.33 15.55
N GLY A 221 3.20 -11.29 15.36
CA GLY A 221 2.58 -10.51 14.30
C GLY A 221 2.35 -9.06 14.69
N PHE A 222 2.30 -8.17 13.71
CA PHE A 222 1.92 -6.77 13.89
C PHE A 222 1.03 -6.27 12.76
N LEU A 223 0.17 -5.31 13.09
CA LEU A 223 -0.34 -4.34 12.14
C LEU A 223 0.57 -3.11 12.16
N VAL A 224 0.93 -2.60 10.99
CA VAL A 224 1.69 -1.36 10.82
C VAL A 224 0.83 -0.39 10.02
N LEU A 225 0.45 0.72 10.64
CA LEU A 225 -0.44 1.73 10.07
C LEU A 225 0.39 2.95 9.66
N ASP A 226 0.26 3.38 8.40
CA ASP A 226 0.96 4.53 7.81
C ASP A 226 2.49 4.54 8.07
N GLY A 227 3.09 3.36 8.25
CA GLY A 227 4.51 3.19 8.61
C GLY A 227 4.91 3.67 10.01
N ALA A 228 3.98 4.19 10.82
CA ALA A 228 4.29 4.83 12.11
C ALA A 228 3.77 4.04 13.31
N THR A 229 2.50 3.62 13.28
CA THR A 229 1.85 3.01 14.44
C THR A 229 1.87 1.49 14.32
N LYS A 230 2.37 0.80 15.34
CA LYS A 230 2.39 -0.66 15.40
C LYS A 230 1.40 -1.19 16.43
N ILE A 231 0.56 -2.14 16.04
CA ILE A 231 -0.39 -2.83 16.92
C ILE A 231 -0.02 -4.32 16.97
N PRO A 232 0.14 -4.93 18.16
CA PRO A 232 0.39 -6.36 18.27
C PRO A 232 -0.74 -7.19 17.65
N PHE A 233 -0.37 -8.23 16.91
CA PHE A 233 -1.24 -9.16 16.20
C PHE A 233 -0.78 -10.60 16.41
N ASN A 234 -0.57 -10.97 17.66
CA ASN A 234 -0.15 -12.32 18.05
C ASN A 234 -1.34 -13.29 18.01
N SER A 235 -1.05 -14.59 18.05
CA SER A 235 -2.04 -15.67 18.00
C SER A 235 -3.24 -15.40 18.91
N GLY A 236 -4.45 -15.51 18.34
CA GLY A 236 -5.71 -15.25 19.04
C GLY A 236 -6.19 -13.79 18.98
N THR A 237 -5.34 -12.85 18.55
CA THR A 237 -5.77 -11.46 18.31
C THR A 237 -6.77 -11.43 17.15
N GLU A 238 -7.89 -10.75 17.37
CA GLU A 238 -8.86 -10.47 16.32
C GLU A 238 -8.89 -8.96 16.03
N VAL A 239 -8.84 -8.63 14.75
CA VAL A 239 -8.85 -7.25 14.26
C VAL A 239 -9.92 -7.11 13.19
N LEU A 240 -10.58 -5.96 13.19
CA LEU A 240 -11.53 -5.53 12.20
C LEU A 240 -11.00 -4.26 11.52
N LEU A 241 -10.90 -4.32 10.19
CA LEU A 241 -10.55 -3.21 9.32
C LEU A 241 -11.80 -2.76 8.57
N GLU A 242 -12.17 -1.50 8.69
CA GLU A 242 -13.39 -0.95 8.12
C GLU A 242 -13.16 0.44 7.54
N ILE A 243 -14.06 0.86 6.66
CA ILE A 243 -14.08 2.21 6.11
C ILE A 243 -15.48 2.80 6.30
N PHE A 244 -15.51 4.00 6.89
CA PHE A 244 -16.72 4.75 7.16
C PHE A 244 -16.57 6.17 6.64
N GLU A 245 -17.61 6.71 6.02
CA GLU A 245 -17.62 8.11 5.58
C GLU A 245 -17.42 9.08 6.75
N ALA A 246 -17.93 8.74 7.94
CA ALA A 246 -17.76 9.51 9.17
C ALA A 246 -16.29 9.61 9.63
N ASP A 247 -15.42 8.70 9.18
CA ASP A 247 -13.99 8.76 9.47
C ASP A 247 -13.22 9.55 8.40
N ALA A 248 -13.85 10.04 7.34
CA ALA A 248 -13.13 10.72 6.27
C ALA A 248 -12.42 11.98 6.79
N LEU A 249 -11.17 12.17 6.37
CA LEU A 249 -10.42 13.39 6.60
C LEU A 249 -10.80 14.43 5.54
N ARG A 250 -11.32 15.57 5.99
CA ARG A 250 -11.62 16.70 5.11
C ARG A 250 -10.35 17.50 4.86
N THR A 251 -9.99 17.65 3.60
CA THR A 251 -8.78 18.36 3.14
C THR A 251 -9.15 19.47 2.16
N ILE A 252 -8.19 20.35 1.88
CA ILE A 252 -8.34 21.45 0.93
C ILE A 252 -7.61 21.09 -0.37
N LYS A 253 -8.25 21.35 -1.51
CA LYS A 253 -7.67 21.37 -2.86
C LYS A 253 -7.84 22.78 -3.44
N LEU A 254 -6.85 23.24 -4.19
CA LEU A 254 -6.86 24.53 -4.88
C LEU A 254 -7.16 24.37 -6.37
#